data_AF-A0A916VLU3-F1
#
_entry.id   AF-A0A916VLU3-F1
#
_cell.length_a   1.000
_cell.length_b   1.000
_cell.length_c   1.000
_cell.angle_alpha   90.00
_cell.angle_beta   90.00
_cell.angle_gamma   90.00
#
_symmetry.space_group_name_H-M   'P 1'
#
loop_
_entity.id
_entity.type
_entity.pdbx_description
1 polymer ?
#
loop_
_entity_poly.entity_id
_entity_poly.type
_entity_poly.pdbx_seq_one_letter_code
_entity_poly.pdbx_strand_id
1 'polypeptide(L)' 'MATDSHKKTKYKYLGKAGSEAHINAVEKMTRRNIINELERVVHSLQESYLDICFGGEIEPDPSYDFQMG' A
#
# COMPACT_ATOMS: atom_id res chain seq x y z
N MET A 1 20.79 -6.10 -35.09
CA MET A 1 21.16 -6.74 -33.80
C MET A 1 20.31 -7.99 -33.67
N ALA A 2 20.94 -9.18 -33.70
CA ALA A 2 20.21 -10.43 -33.51
C ALA A 2 19.72 -10.48 -32.05
N THR A 3 18.41 -10.57 -31.86
CA THR A 3 17.81 -10.84 -30.55
C THR A 3 18.22 -12.26 -30.17
N ASP A 4 19.13 -12.34 -29.20
CA ASP A 4 19.65 -13.60 -28.68
C ASP A 4 18.54 -14.34 -27.93
N SER A 5 17.66 -15.03 -28.68
CA SER A 5 16.50 -15.76 -28.18
C SER A 5 16.88 -17.07 -27.47
N HIS A 6 18.18 -17.30 -27.24
CA HIS A 6 18.71 -18.56 -26.72
C HIS A 6 19.14 -18.51 -25.25
N LYS A 7 18.99 -17.39 -24.54
CA LYS A 7 19.08 -17.38 -23.08
C LYS A 7 17.89 -18.15 -22.50
N LYS A 8 18.10 -19.44 -22.21
CA LYS A 8 17.17 -20.25 -21.44
C LYS A 8 16.84 -19.48 -20.17
N THR A 9 15.59 -19.03 -20.03
CA THR A 9 15.15 -18.36 -18.81
C THR A 9 15.42 -19.31 -17.64
N LYS A 10 15.84 -18.77 -16.49
CA LYS A 10 16.14 -19.54 -15.26
C LYS A 10 15.03 -20.54 -14.91
N TYR A 11 13.81 -20.29 -15.39
CA TYR A 11 12.60 -20.99 -15.03
C TYR A 11 12.09 -21.96 -16.11
N LYS A 12 12.81 -22.17 -17.22
CA LYS A 12 12.35 -23.02 -18.35
C LYS A 12 11.91 -24.43 -17.93
N TYR A 13 12.48 -25.00 -16.86
CA TYR A 13 12.12 -26.32 -16.34
C TYR A 13 10.75 -26.38 -15.65
N LEU A 14 10.13 -25.23 -15.34
CA LEU A 14 8.80 -25.13 -14.72
C LEU A 14 7.66 -25.22 -15.76
N GLY A 15 7.97 -25.54 -17.02
CA GLY A 15 6.96 -25.66 -18.08
C GLY A 15 6.20 -24.35 -18.29
N LYS A 16 4.86 -24.41 -18.33
CA LYS A 16 3.98 -23.24 -18.53
C LYS A 16 4.17 -22.16 -17.45
N ALA A 17 4.39 -22.56 -16.20
CA ALA A 17 4.66 -21.63 -15.10
C ALA A 17 6.04 -20.94 -15.24
N GLY A 18 6.97 -21.59 -15.94
CA GLY A 18 8.26 -21.03 -16.28
C GLY A 18 8.27 -20.09 -17.48
N SER A 19 7.12 -19.92 -18.14
CA SER A 19 7.00 -19.01 -19.27
C SER A 19 7.17 -17.56 -18.81
N GLU A 20 7.83 -16.76 -19.64
CA GLU A 20 8.04 -15.33 -19.37
C GLU A 20 6.71 -14.60 -19.13
N ALA A 21 5.66 -14.95 -19.89
CA ALA A 21 4.33 -14.39 -19.71
C ALA A 21 3.76 -14.65 -18.30
N HIS A 22 3.91 -15.88 -17.79
CA HIS A 22 3.45 -16.24 -16.45
C HIS A 22 4.27 -15.52 -15.36
N ILE A 23 5.60 -15.53 -15.48
CA ILE A 23 6.48 -14.85 -14.52
C ILE A 23 6.19 -13.36 -14.48
N ASN A 24 6.08 -12.72 -15.64
CA ASN A 24 5.75 -11.29 -15.73
C ASN A 24 4.38 -10.98 -15.10
N ALA A 25 3.39 -11.87 -15.25
CA ALA A 25 2.08 -11.71 -14.61
C ALA A 25 2.19 -11.80 -13.08
N VAL A 26 2.89 -12.82 -12.56
CA VAL A 26 3.13 -12.98 -11.12
C VAL A 26 3.88 -11.78 -10.56
N GLU A 27 4.96 -11.34 -11.19
CA GLU A 27 5.71 -10.17 -10.73
C GLU A 27 4.87 -8.88 -10.73
N LYS A 28 4.05 -8.67 -11.77
CA LYS A 28 3.13 -7.53 -11.81
C LYS A 28 2.12 -7.59 -10.67
N MET A 29 1.57 -8.77 -10.39
CA MET A 29 0.65 -8.97 -9.26
C MET A 29 1.34 -8.68 -7.92
N THR A 30 2.55 -9.18 -7.70
CA THR A 30 3.33 -8.93 -6.49
C THR A 30 3.61 -7.44 -6.31
N ARG A 31 4.05 -6.75 -7.37
CA ARG A 31 4.28 -5.29 -7.33
C ARG A 31 3.00 -4.53 -7.00
N ARG A 32 1.86 -4.91 -7.60
CA ARG A 32 0.57 -4.29 -7.30
C ARG A 32 0.16 -4.49 -5.84
N ASN A 33 0.38 -5.68 -5.29
CA ASN A 33 0.07 -5.94 -3.90
C ASN A 33 0.87 -5.03 -2.94
N ILE A 34 2.16 -4.85 -3.21
CA ILE A 34 3.02 -3.93 -2.43
C ILE A 34 2.50 -2.50 -2.52
N ILE A 35 2.10 -2.04 -3.71
CA ILE A 35 1.55 -0.69 -3.90
C ILE A 35 0.27 -0.50 -3.06
N ASN A 36 -0.66 -1.45 -3.14
CA ASN A 36 -1.92 -1.37 -2.39
C ASN A 36 -1.70 -1.28 -0.88
N GLU A 37 -0.74 -2.05 -0.35
CA GLU A 37 -0.41 -1.99 1.09
C GLU A 37 0.22 -0.65 1.49
N LEU A 38 1.10 -0.09 0.65
CA LEU A 38 1.65 1.24 0.89
C LEU A 38 0.57 2.32 0.86
N GLU A 39 -0.36 2.27 -0.10
CA GLU A 39 -1.51 3.18 -0.17
C GLU A 39 -2.37 3.09 1.10
N ARG A 40 -2.63 1.86 1.58
CA ARG A 40 -3.40 1.64 2.81
C ARG A 40 -2.70 2.23 4.05
N VAL A 41 -1.39 2.06 4.16
CA VAL A 41 -0.61 2.65 5.26
C VAL A 41 -0.65 4.18 5.19
N VAL A 42 -0.50 4.77 4.01
CA VAL A 42 -0.58 6.23 3.84
C VAL A 42 -1.94 6.77 4.26
N HIS A 43 -3.04 6.11 3.85
CA HIS A 43 -4.38 6.50 4.25
C HIS A 43 -4.58 6.42 5.77
N SER A 44 -4.13 5.33 6.39
CA SER A 44 -4.20 5.19 7.85
C SER A 44 -3.43 6.29 8.59
N LEU A 45 -2.26 6.69 8.09
CA LEU A 45 -1.49 7.79 8.67
C LEU A 45 -2.19 9.15 8.50
N GLN A 46 -2.83 9.38 7.36
CA GLN A 46 -3.61 10.59 7.11
C GLN A 46 -4.83 10.68 8.04
N GLU A 47 -5.55 9.57 8.22
CA GLU A 47 -6.68 9.50 9.15
C GLU A 47 -6.24 9.76 10.59
N SER A 48 -5.15 9.12 11.04
CA SER A 48 -4.58 9.40 12.37
C SER A 48 -4.16 10.86 12.55
N TYR A 49 -3.58 11.48 11.52
CA TYR A 49 -3.23 12.91 11.59
C TYR A 49 -4.47 13.79 11.74
N LEU A 50 -5.53 13.51 10.97
CA LEU A 50 -6.78 14.26 11.06
C LEU A 50 -7.43 14.10 12.44
N ASP A 51 -7.43 12.89 12.99
CA ASP A 51 -7.95 12.61 14.32
C ASP A 51 -7.19 13.41 15.40
N ILE A 52 -5.86 13.41 15.36
CA ILE A 52 -5.04 14.15 16.33
C ILE A 52 -5.26 15.67 16.21
N CYS A 53 -5.32 16.20 14.99
CA CYS A 53 -5.36 17.65 14.78
C CYS A 53 -6.78 18.24 14.87
N PHE A 54 -7.81 17.44 14.56
CA PHE A 54 -9.17 17.93 14.35
C PHE A 54 -10.26 17.02 14.96
N GLY A 55 -9.92 15.83 15.45
CA GLY A 55 -10.85 14.83 15.98
C GLY A 55 -11.19 14.97 17.47
N GLY A 56 -10.66 15.98 18.15
CA GLY A 56 -11.03 16.27 19.53
C GLY A 56 -12.38 16.98 19.62
N GLU A 57 -13.39 16.32 20.19
CA GLU A 57 -14.34 17.06 21.00
C GLU A 57 -13.52 17.70 22.13
N ILE A 58 -13.41 19.03 22.10
CA ILE A 58 -12.87 19.78 23.23
C ILE A 58 -13.78 19.43 24.40
N GLU A 59 -13.29 18.63 25.36
CA GLU A 59 -13.99 18.46 26.63
C GLU A 59 -14.21 19.88 27.18
N PRO A 60 -15.47 20.36 27.33
CA PRO A 60 -15.70 21.69 27.84
C PRO A 60 -15.09 21.75 29.23
N ASP A 61 -14.10 22.63 29.42
CA ASP A 61 -13.51 22.81 30.73
C ASP A 61 -14.63 23.24 31.71
N PRO A 62 -14.92 22.43 32.76
CA PRO A 62 -16.00 22.71 33.69
C PRO A 62 -15.82 24.02 34.46
N SER A 63 -14.66 24.68 34.37
CA SER A 63 -14.44 26.02 34.90
C SER A 63 -15.26 27.11 34.19
N TYR A 64 -15.67 26.89 32.92
CA TYR A 64 -16.49 27.85 32.16
C TYR A 64 -17.98 27.83 32.52
N ASP A 65 -18.48 26.77 33.16
CA ASP A 65 -19.90 26.66 33.58
C ASP A 65 -20.21 27.50 34.82
N PHE A 66 -19.21 27.82 35.64
CA PHE A 66 -19.39 28.58 36.89
C PHE A 66 -19.35 30.12 36.71
N GLN A 67 -19.13 30.64 35.50
CA GLN A 67 -19.03 32.08 35.25
C GLN A 67 -20.32 32.75 34.74
N MET A 68 -21.41 32.00 34.59
CA MET A 68 -22.73 32.52 34.14
C MET A 68 -23.83 32.43 35.22
N GLY A 69 -23.45 32.57 36.50
CA GLY A 69 -24.35 32.62 37.66
C GLY A 69 -24.29 33.96 38.39
#